data_AF-A0A930WJJ9-F1
#
_entry.id   AF-A0A930WJJ9-F1
#
_cell.length_a   1.000
_cell.length_b   1.000
_cell.length_c   1.000
_cell.angle_alpha   90.00
_cell.angle_beta   90.00
_cell.angle_gamma   90.00
#
_symmetry.space_group_name_H-M   'P 1'
#
loop_
_entity.id
_entity.type
_entity.pdbx_description
1 polymer ?
#
loop_
_entity_poly.entity_id
_entity_poly.type
_entity_poly.pdbx_seq_one_letter_code
_entity_poly.pdbx_strand_id
1 'polypeptide(L)'
;MGFKDLFSRKKEEPKVEEKPVQPEEVKEEKKEEKQAVEPAPKQVEEQKGTEEPRVFTVGIEYVYSVSKDSPDMVVAGQVNGTVKVGDEVLLTKLGSDDDESFRTAVYGIQVGEDRVMEATNQKAVLWVEDATKFFPYVGTVLHSEGVTEKQLYSAYINALGERFIGVEGGVLTDMDRAHLTVSDVAEIWRLLLWYCNANAENDTEETREENFNKIRTLVTMVRDKLFLLDGIYAVYSKKTGEPYLFTKTTTTDNDNYITSPPMVHFVTKAFKENLKEQNEDTEDLELRYIDNGEDKEGIRNFIREVVLLDGAQGVRILSEYTAIAAEGLIEFPNYEGMRDVDIPVENPGLVRWMLLLGQLGKPDTPEKEFLHEMYFYFFGQELLKSTFIIPMRTHGEIPEANENGVTSFKEGMTFDLAMVDGREKEQALMFFTDWLRFRQKFGEEWQGLMQPIDGNLALHDVIINGTGNPEAGAYITESIFNKIKEAHKKDA
;
A
#
# COMPACT_ATOMS: atom_id res chain seq x y z
N MET A 1 1.26 -20.32 -2.21
CA MET A 1 -0.17 -20.58 -1.97
C MET A 1 -0.95 -19.91 -3.08
N GLY A 2 -1.87 -20.64 -3.71
CA GLY A 2 -2.65 -20.10 -4.82
C GLY A 2 -3.70 -19.12 -4.28
N PHE A 3 -4.10 -18.14 -5.11
CA PHE A 3 -5.17 -17.17 -4.81
C PHE A 3 -6.50 -17.79 -4.31
N LYS A 4 -6.69 -19.11 -4.44
CA LYS A 4 -7.86 -19.85 -3.94
C LYS A 4 -7.90 -19.94 -2.40
N ASP A 5 -6.76 -19.87 -1.71
CA ASP A 5 -6.70 -20.11 -0.25
C ASP A 5 -7.23 -18.93 0.59
N LEU A 6 -7.44 -17.75 -0.02
CA LEU A 6 -8.03 -16.57 0.63
C LEU A 6 -9.54 -16.72 0.91
N PHE A 7 -10.23 -17.66 0.26
CA PHE A 7 -11.69 -17.78 0.31
C PHE A 7 -12.21 -18.86 1.28
N SER A 8 -11.35 -19.42 2.14
CA SER A 8 -11.75 -20.43 3.13
C SER A 8 -11.39 -20.02 4.55
N ARG A 9 -12.16 -19.09 5.14
CA ARG A 9 -12.24 -18.94 6.59
C ARG A 9 -13.71 -18.93 7.02
N LYS A 10 -14.12 -19.99 7.72
CA LYS A 10 -15.39 -20.04 8.46
C LYS A 10 -15.33 -19.02 9.60
N LYS A 11 -16.38 -18.23 9.79
CA LYS A 11 -16.55 -17.35 10.95
C LYS A 11 -16.81 -18.17 12.21
N GLU A 12 -16.06 -17.92 13.28
CA GLU A 12 -16.51 -18.16 14.65
C GLU A 12 -17.20 -16.89 15.17
N GLU A 13 -18.42 -17.06 15.71
CA GLU A 13 -19.24 -15.98 16.26
C GLU A 13 -18.77 -15.58 17.68
N PRO A 14 -18.77 -14.27 18.03
CA PRO A 14 -18.59 -13.86 19.41
C PRO A 14 -19.90 -13.98 20.21
N LYS A 15 -19.85 -14.67 21.35
CA LYS A 15 -20.93 -14.73 22.34
C LYS A 15 -21.12 -13.36 23.01
N VAL A 16 -22.33 -12.83 22.94
CA VAL A 16 -22.78 -11.64 23.69
C VAL A 16 -23.27 -12.08 25.07
N GLU A 17 -22.66 -11.56 26.14
CA GLU A 17 -23.22 -11.63 27.50
C GLU A 17 -24.14 -10.43 27.74
N GLU A 18 -25.44 -10.69 27.91
CA GLU A 18 -26.44 -9.71 28.33
C GLU A 18 -26.26 -9.34 29.81
N LYS A 19 -26.29 -8.04 30.13
CA LYS A 19 -26.55 -7.55 31.50
C LYS A 19 -27.75 -6.60 31.51
N PRO A 20 -28.68 -6.72 32.49
CA PRO A 20 -29.98 -6.08 32.46
C PRO A 20 -29.95 -4.62 32.96
N VAL A 21 -30.79 -3.79 32.33
CA VAL A 21 -31.06 -2.37 32.65
C VAL A 21 -32.11 -2.28 33.77
N GLN A 22 -31.85 -1.46 34.79
CA GLN A 22 -32.85 -1.01 35.78
C GLN A 22 -33.32 0.42 35.46
N PRO A 23 -34.59 0.78 35.69
CA PRO A 23 -35.16 2.07 35.31
C PRO A 23 -35.04 3.12 36.44
N GLU A 24 -34.67 4.36 36.10
CA GLU A 24 -34.68 5.51 37.02
C GLU A 24 -35.84 6.48 36.74
N GLU A 25 -36.32 7.06 37.83
CA GLU A 25 -37.58 7.77 38.04
C GLU A 25 -37.62 9.20 37.47
N VAL A 26 -38.81 9.60 37.05
CA VAL A 26 -39.21 10.96 36.69
C VAL A 26 -39.53 11.77 37.95
N LYS A 27 -38.99 12.99 38.07
CA LYS A 27 -39.46 14.00 39.03
C LYS A 27 -39.93 15.28 38.34
N GLU A 28 -41.19 15.62 38.63
CA GLU A 28 -41.85 16.89 38.33
C GLU A 28 -41.29 18.02 39.21
N GLU A 29 -41.12 19.23 38.65
CA GLU A 29 -41.19 20.47 39.42
C GLU A 29 -42.02 21.56 38.72
N LYS A 30 -42.65 22.37 39.57
CA LYS A 30 -43.85 23.18 39.35
C LYS A 30 -43.58 24.58 38.78
N LYS A 31 -44.63 25.10 38.12
CA LYS A 31 -44.87 26.51 37.77
C LYS A 31 -45.02 27.41 39.00
N GLU A 32 -44.53 28.65 38.89
CA GLU A 32 -45.13 29.85 39.51
C GLU A 32 -45.21 30.99 38.49
N GLU A 33 -46.38 31.63 38.43
CA GLU A 33 -46.69 32.83 37.64
C GLU A 33 -46.34 34.10 38.42
N LYS A 34 -46.00 35.20 37.71
CA LYS A 34 -46.54 36.55 37.99
C LYS A 34 -46.27 37.58 36.88
N GLN A 35 -47.40 37.99 36.29
CA GLN A 35 -47.87 39.35 35.92
C GLN A 35 -47.09 40.27 34.97
N ALA A 36 -47.90 40.83 34.06
CA ALA A 36 -47.60 41.65 32.90
C ALA A 36 -47.51 43.16 33.19
N VAL A 37 -46.76 43.87 32.33
CA VAL A 37 -46.93 45.30 32.02
C VAL A 37 -46.56 45.54 30.53
N GLU A 38 -47.48 46.13 29.76
CA GLU A 38 -47.34 46.62 28.37
C GLU A 38 -47.12 48.17 28.36
N PRO A 39 -46.86 48.88 27.24
CA PRO A 39 -46.35 48.51 25.90
C PRO A 39 -45.34 49.54 25.29
N ALA A 40 -44.92 49.35 24.03
CA ALA A 40 -44.66 50.34 22.94
C ALA A 40 -43.37 50.09 22.10
N PRO A 41 -43.36 50.45 20.79
CA PRO A 41 -42.83 49.60 19.72
C PRO A 41 -41.45 50.02 19.22
N LYS A 42 -40.60 49.07 18.80
CA LYS A 42 -39.41 49.36 17.97
C LYS A 42 -39.14 48.27 16.93
N GLN A 43 -39.27 48.72 15.68
CA GLN A 43 -38.50 48.40 14.47
C GLN A 43 -38.07 46.94 14.26
N VAL A 44 -38.65 46.35 13.22
CA VAL A 44 -38.13 45.16 12.55
C VAL A 44 -36.81 45.54 11.87
N GLU A 45 -35.70 45.14 12.46
CA GLU A 45 -34.43 44.98 11.74
C GLU A 45 -34.42 43.57 11.13
N GLU A 46 -34.29 43.50 9.81
CA GLU A 46 -33.93 42.27 9.10
C GLU A 46 -32.59 41.77 9.64
N GLN A 47 -32.63 40.78 10.51
CA GLN A 47 -31.47 39.94 10.76
C GLN A 47 -31.29 39.05 9.52
N LYS A 48 -30.39 39.46 8.62
CA LYS A 48 -29.67 38.51 7.77
C LYS A 48 -28.89 37.60 8.70
N GLY A 49 -29.52 36.49 9.11
CA GLY A 49 -28.81 35.37 9.68
C GLY A 49 -27.81 34.89 8.62
N THR A 50 -26.53 35.00 8.91
CA THR A 50 -25.52 34.16 8.27
C THR A 50 -25.89 32.72 8.59
N GLU A 51 -26.61 32.06 7.68
CA GLU A 51 -26.78 30.61 7.70
C GLU A 51 -25.37 30.01 7.70
N GLU A 52 -25.11 29.09 8.65
CA GLU A 52 -23.93 28.24 8.57
C GLU A 52 -23.93 27.55 7.19
N PRO A 53 -22.76 27.41 6.54
CA PRO A 53 -22.68 26.80 5.22
C PRO A 53 -23.28 25.39 5.26
N ARG A 54 -24.27 25.13 4.40
CA ARG A 54 -24.95 23.84 4.32
C ARG A 54 -23.97 22.79 3.79
N VAL A 55 -23.65 21.80 4.63
CA VAL A 55 -22.71 20.73 4.31
C VAL A 55 -23.44 19.57 3.63
N PHE A 56 -23.04 19.22 2.40
CA PHE A 56 -23.58 18.05 1.69
C PHE A 56 -22.59 17.43 0.70
N THR A 57 -22.84 16.18 0.34
CA THR A 57 -22.09 15.42 -0.67
C THR A 57 -23.02 14.61 -1.56
N VAL A 58 -22.63 14.42 -2.82
CA VAL A 58 -23.28 13.55 -3.79
C VAL A 58 -22.18 12.81 -4.56
N GLY A 59 -22.04 11.52 -4.30
CA GLY A 59 -21.17 10.66 -5.11
C GLY A 59 -21.86 10.36 -6.44
N ILE A 60 -21.21 10.67 -7.55
CA ILE A 60 -21.81 10.56 -8.88
C ILE A 60 -21.82 9.09 -9.32
N GLU A 61 -23.02 8.53 -9.47
CA GLU A 61 -23.29 7.16 -9.95
C GLU A 61 -23.53 7.14 -11.47
N TYR A 62 -24.06 8.24 -12.03
CA TYR A 62 -24.35 8.40 -13.46
C TYR A 62 -24.04 9.80 -13.94
N VAL A 63 -23.59 9.90 -15.19
CA VAL A 63 -23.26 11.16 -15.87
C VAL A 63 -23.84 11.15 -17.27
N TYR A 64 -24.52 12.24 -17.65
CA TYR A 64 -25.09 12.44 -18.98
C TYR A 64 -24.85 13.87 -19.45
N SER A 65 -24.54 14.04 -20.73
CA SER A 65 -24.58 15.37 -21.36
C SER A 65 -26.02 15.81 -21.57
N VAL A 66 -26.35 17.07 -21.28
CA VAL A 66 -27.69 17.63 -21.54
C VAL A 66 -28.01 17.60 -23.05
N SER A 67 -27.02 17.93 -23.87
CA SER A 67 -27.02 17.75 -25.32
C SER A 67 -25.57 17.74 -25.83
N LYS A 68 -25.37 17.44 -27.12
CA LYS A 68 -24.03 17.31 -27.72
C LYS A 68 -23.16 18.58 -27.59
N ASP A 69 -23.80 19.75 -27.60
CA ASP A 69 -23.11 21.05 -27.61
C ASP A 69 -23.33 21.83 -26.29
N SER A 70 -23.96 21.21 -25.29
CA SER A 70 -24.20 21.83 -23.99
C SER A 70 -22.94 21.76 -23.13
N PRO A 71 -22.52 22.87 -22.50
CA PRO A 71 -21.43 22.83 -21.54
C PRO A 71 -21.87 22.18 -20.20
N ASP A 72 -23.18 22.08 -19.97
CA ASP A 72 -23.78 21.52 -18.76
C ASP A 72 -23.90 19.99 -18.79
N MET A 73 -23.94 19.38 -17.60
CA MET A 73 -24.15 17.95 -17.44
C MET A 73 -25.26 17.65 -16.44
N VAL A 74 -25.84 16.46 -16.61
CA VAL A 74 -26.79 15.86 -15.67
C VAL A 74 -26.06 14.76 -14.93
N VAL A 75 -26.05 14.83 -13.61
CA VAL A 75 -25.44 13.82 -12.74
C VAL A 75 -26.48 13.22 -11.82
N ALA A 76 -26.33 11.96 -11.44
CA ALA A 76 -27.23 11.33 -10.48
C ALA A 76 -26.45 10.58 -9.40
N GLY A 77 -26.99 10.57 -8.18
CA GLY A 77 -26.40 9.86 -7.06
C GLY A 77 -27.16 10.09 -5.75
N GLN A 78 -26.72 9.40 -4.70
CA GLN A 78 -27.23 9.60 -3.34
C GLN A 78 -26.77 10.94 -2.75
N VAL A 79 -27.72 11.83 -2.44
CA VAL A 79 -27.46 13.04 -1.66
C VAL A 79 -27.32 12.66 -0.19
N ASN A 80 -26.26 13.14 0.47
CA ASN A 80 -26.10 13.13 1.92
C ASN A 80 -26.01 14.58 2.42
N GLY A 81 -26.93 14.99 3.28
CA GLY A 81 -27.21 16.41 3.57
C GLY A 81 -28.33 16.95 2.69
N THR A 82 -28.37 18.27 2.49
CA THR A 82 -29.41 18.97 1.72
C THR A 82 -28.78 19.84 0.63
N VAL A 83 -29.12 19.57 -0.62
CA VAL A 83 -28.76 20.38 -1.79
C VAL A 83 -29.97 21.15 -2.31
N LYS A 84 -29.77 22.40 -2.72
CA LYS A 84 -30.78 23.28 -3.31
C LYS A 84 -30.37 23.77 -4.70
N VAL A 85 -31.37 24.07 -5.53
CA VAL A 85 -31.16 24.80 -6.78
C VAL A 85 -30.56 26.17 -6.46
N GLY A 86 -29.48 26.52 -7.16
CA GLY A 86 -28.68 27.72 -6.95
C GLY A 86 -27.51 27.52 -5.98
N ASP A 87 -27.34 26.35 -5.36
CA ASP A 87 -26.17 26.10 -4.52
C ASP A 87 -24.91 26.05 -5.40
N GLU A 88 -23.87 26.78 -4.96
CA GLU A 88 -22.52 26.67 -5.49
C GLU A 88 -21.85 25.42 -4.91
N VAL A 89 -21.17 24.66 -5.76
CA VAL A 89 -20.64 23.33 -5.46
C VAL A 89 -19.24 23.14 -6.04
N LEU A 90 -18.53 22.17 -5.48
CA LEU A 90 -17.25 21.68 -5.96
C LEU A 90 -17.44 20.28 -6.54
N LEU A 91 -16.81 20.02 -7.69
CA LEU A 91 -16.62 18.70 -8.25
C LEU A 91 -15.18 18.26 -7.97
N THR A 92 -15.02 17.10 -7.33
CA THR A 92 -13.70 16.57 -6.95
C THR A 92 -13.58 15.10 -7.38
N LYS A 93 -12.50 14.76 -8.10
CA LYS A 93 -12.15 13.39 -8.49
C LYS A 93 -11.18 12.81 -7.47
N LEU A 94 -11.70 12.13 -6.44
CA LEU A 94 -10.86 11.64 -5.34
C LEU A 94 -9.79 10.63 -5.78
N GLY A 95 -9.99 9.91 -6.88
CA GLY A 95 -8.99 8.98 -7.40
C GLY A 95 -7.85 9.63 -8.18
N SER A 96 -7.99 10.91 -8.57
CA SER A 96 -7.07 11.61 -9.47
C SER A 96 -5.92 12.28 -8.73
N ASP A 97 -4.71 12.10 -9.26
CA ASP A 97 -3.48 12.61 -8.68
C ASP A 97 -3.23 14.11 -8.96
N ASP A 98 -3.82 14.64 -10.04
CA ASP A 98 -3.46 15.95 -10.59
C ASP A 98 -4.68 16.87 -10.86
N ASP A 99 -5.93 16.38 -10.75
CA ASP A 99 -7.13 17.20 -10.96
C ASP A 99 -7.47 18.04 -9.71
N GLU A 100 -7.47 19.36 -9.86
CA GLU A 100 -8.00 20.27 -8.83
C GLU A 100 -9.54 20.28 -8.84
N SER A 101 -10.14 20.57 -7.68
CA SER A 101 -11.60 20.70 -7.57
C SER A 101 -12.14 21.80 -8.48
N PHE A 102 -13.25 21.53 -9.17
CA PHE A 102 -13.89 22.47 -10.08
C PHE A 102 -15.15 23.07 -9.46
N ARG A 103 -15.19 24.41 -9.36
CA ARG A 103 -16.33 25.16 -8.81
C ARG A 103 -17.40 25.42 -9.87
N THR A 104 -18.64 25.15 -9.53
CA THR A 104 -19.82 25.32 -10.39
C THR A 104 -21.09 25.48 -9.55
N ALA A 105 -22.28 25.44 -10.16
CA ALA A 105 -23.57 25.54 -9.50
C ALA A 105 -24.57 24.46 -9.97
N VAL A 106 -25.50 24.12 -9.09
CA VAL A 106 -26.65 23.25 -9.40
C VAL A 106 -27.82 24.12 -9.84
N TYR A 107 -28.30 23.98 -11.08
CA TYR A 107 -29.41 24.78 -11.60
C TYR A 107 -30.74 24.03 -11.72
N GLY A 108 -30.74 22.73 -11.44
CA GLY A 108 -31.97 21.93 -11.45
C GLY A 108 -31.81 20.66 -10.63
N ILE A 109 -32.90 20.25 -9.99
CA ILE A 109 -32.97 19.02 -9.20
C ILE A 109 -34.23 18.25 -9.60
N GLN A 110 -34.10 16.93 -9.68
CA GLN A 110 -35.21 16.01 -9.87
C GLN A 110 -35.10 14.84 -8.89
N VAL A 111 -36.22 14.49 -8.26
CA VAL A 111 -36.34 13.34 -7.35
C VAL A 111 -37.50 12.51 -7.85
N GLY A 112 -37.23 11.26 -8.25
CA GLY A 112 -38.20 10.46 -8.99
C GLY A 112 -38.61 11.15 -10.29
N GLU A 113 -39.90 11.38 -10.48
CA GLU A 113 -40.46 12.09 -11.64
C GLU A 113 -40.61 13.60 -11.41
N ASP A 114 -40.44 14.08 -10.17
CA ASP A 114 -40.77 15.44 -9.78
C ASP A 114 -39.55 16.38 -9.84
N ARG A 115 -39.76 17.57 -10.43
CA ARG A 115 -38.82 18.69 -10.33
C ARG A 115 -39.00 19.37 -8.98
N VAL A 116 -37.90 19.48 -8.24
CA VAL A 116 -37.90 20.02 -6.88
C VAL A 116 -36.85 21.12 -6.75
N MET A 117 -37.02 21.98 -5.74
CA MET A 117 -36.04 23.04 -5.44
C MET A 117 -34.94 22.57 -4.48
N GLU A 118 -35.17 21.46 -3.78
CA GLU A 118 -34.23 20.89 -2.82
C GLU A 118 -34.36 19.37 -2.72
N ALA A 119 -33.27 18.68 -2.40
CA ALA A 119 -33.25 17.25 -2.09
C ALA A 119 -32.42 17.00 -0.83
N THR A 120 -32.93 16.12 0.05
CA THR A 120 -32.27 15.81 1.33
C THR A 120 -32.17 14.30 1.52
N ASN A 121 -30.97 13.79 1.79
CA ASN A 121 -30.72 12.39 2.17
C ASN A 121 -31.39 11.33 1.27
N GLN A 122 -31.40 11.55 -0.05
CA GLN A 122 -32.06 10.68 -1.03
C GLN A 122 -31.35 10.69 -2.38
N LYS A 123 -31.65 9.70 -3.24
CA LYS A 123 -31.18 9.73 -4.64
C LYS A 123 -31.84 10.89 -5.40
N ALA A 124 -31.03 11.66 -6.11
CA ALA A 124 -31.49 12.78 -6.92
C ALA A 124 -30.70 12.86 -8.22
N VAL A 125 -31.31 13.50 -9.21
CA VAL A 125 -30.70 13.89 -10.48
C VAL A 125 -30.48 15.40 -10.45
N LEU A 126 -29.25 15.84 -10.69
CA LEU A 126 -28.82 17.23 -10.59
C LEU A 126 -28.33 17.72 -11.95
N TRP A 127 -28.74 18.93 -12.32
CA TRP A 127 -28.22 19.65 -13.47
C TRP A 127 -27.14 20.60 -13.00
N VAL A 128 -25.95 20.47 -13.59
CA VAL A 128 -24.74 21.15 -13.14
C VAL A 128 -24.19 21.99 -14.28
N GLU A 129 -24.01 23.28 -14.02
CA GLU A 129 -23.54 24.25 -15.01
C GLU A 129 -22.11 23.95 -15.45
N ASP A 130 -21.81 24.12 -16.73
CA ASP A 130 -20.43 24.12 -17.25
C ASP A 130 -19.56 22.87 -16.92
N ALA A 131 -20.18 21.78 -16.43
CA ALA A 131 -19.48 20.63 -15.88
C ALA A 131 -18.65 19.85 -16.91
N THR A 132 -18.95 20.00 -18.21
CA THR A 132 -18.12 19.42 -19.28
C THR A 132 -16.69 19.94 -19.27
N LYS A 133 -16.41 21.13 -18.71
CA LYS A 133 -15.03 21.65 -18.57
C LYS A 133 -14.18 20.78 -17.65
N PHE A 134 -14.81 20.09 -16.70
CA PHE A 134 -14.15 19.20 -15.74
C PHE A 134 -14.22 17.72 -16.15
N PHE A 135 -15.19 17.36 -17.01
CA PHE A 135 -15.47 15.99 -17.42
C PHE A 135 -15.63 15.04 -16.21
N PRO A 136 -16.65 15.23 -15.35
CA PRO A 136 -16.94 14.31 -14.27
C PRO A 136 -17.25 12.91 -14.81
N TYR A 137 -16.86 11.90 -14.06
CA TYR A 137 -17.16 10.49 -14.31
C TYR A 137 -17.65 9.82 -13.02
N VAL A 138 -18.04 8.55 -13.09
CA VAL A 138 -18.52 7.78 -11.93
C VAL A 138 -17.48 7.81 -10.81
N GLY A 139 -17.89 8.18 -9.60
CA GLY A 139 -16.99 8.35 -8.45
C GLY A 139 -16.49 9.79 -8.27
N THR A 140 -16.72 10.70 -9.23
CA THR A 140 -16.57 12.14 -8.94
C THR A 140 -17.56 12.53 -7.84
N VAL A 141 -17.13 13.34 -6.87
CA VAL A 141 -18.00 13.80 -5.77
C VAL A 141 -18.37 15.26 -6.01
N LEU A 142 -19.67 15.54 -6.06
CA LEU A 142 -20.23 16.88 -6.02
C LEU A 142 -20.52 17.24 -4.56
N HIS A 143 -19.99 18.35 -4.07
CA HIS A 143 -20.12 18.69 -2.65
C HIS A 143 -20.12 20.19 -2.38
N SER A 144 -20.62 20.57 -1.21
CA SER A 144 -20.47 21.95 -0.70
C SER A 144 -19.07 22.20 -0.16
N GLU A 145 -18.75 23.46 0.14
CA GLU A 145 -17.61 23.77 1.00
C GLU A 145 -17.81 23.20 2.43
N GLY A 146 -16.71 22.98 3.14
CA GLY A 146 -16.72 22.55 4.56
C GLY A 146 -16.95 21.05 4.80
N VAL A 147 -16.99 20.23 3.75
CA VAL A 147 -17.08 18.77 3.86
C VAL A 147 -15.75 18.19 4.36
N THR A 148 -15.82 17.22 5.27
CA THR A 148 -14.64 16.49 5.76
C THR A 148 -14.14 15.46 4.75
N GLU A 149 -12.84 15.12 4.78
CA GLU A 149 -12.27 14.08 3.91
C GLU A 149 -12.98 12.73 4.04
N LYS A 150 -13.38 12.36 5.27
CA LYS A 150 -14.16 11.14 5.52
C LYS A 150 -15.51 11.15 4.81
N GLN A 151 -16.20 12.29 4.77
CA GLN A 151 -17.49 12.42 4.08
C GLN A 151 -17.31 12.34 2.55
N LEU A 152 -16.29 13.00 2.01
CA LEU A 152 -15.92 12.89 0.59
C LEU A 152 -15.61 11.44 0.20
N TYR A 153 -14.72 10.80 0.96
CA TYR A 153 -14.34 9.41 0.74
C TYR A 153 -15.53 8.46 0.84
N SER A 154 -16.42 8.66 1.82
CA SER A 154 -17.63 7.86 1.95
C SER A 154 -18.56 8.00 0.74
N ALA A 155 -18.77 9.23 0.24
CA ALA A 155 -19.59 9.47 -0.95
C ALA A 155 -18.97 8.85 -2.21
N TYR A 156 -17.65 8.97 -2.37
CA TYR A 156 -16.87 8.37 -3.44
C TYR A 156 -16.99 6.84 -3.47
N ILE A 157 -16.70 6.18 -2.35
CA ILE A 157 -16.77 4.72 -2.23
C ILE A 157 -18.19 4.20 -2.45
N ASN A 158 -19.21 4.90 -1.93
CA ASN A 158 -20.60 4.53 -2.16
C ASN A 158 -20.95 4.61 -3.65
N ALA A 159 -20.54 5.66 -4.35
CA ALA A 159 -20.80 5.80 -5.79
C ALA A 159 -20.14 4.69 -6.62
N LEU A 160 -18.87 4.38 -6.33
CA LEU A 160 -18.17 3.27 -6.99
C LEU A 160 -18.85 1.92 -6.70
N GLY A 161 -19.23 1.68 -5.44
CA GLY A 161 -19.89 0.45 -5.02
C GLY A 161 -21.26 0.26 -5.67
N GLU A 162 -22.11 1.28 -5.62
CA GLU A 162 -23.44 1.25 -6.22
C GLU A 162 -23.35 1.00 -7.72
N ARG A 163 -22.49 1.75 -8.43
CA ARG A 163 -22.40 1.67 -9.89
C ARG A 163 -21.70 0.39 -10.35
N PHE A 164 -20.45 0.19 -9.94
CA PHE A 164 -19.62 -0.87 -10.51
C PHE A 164 -19.89 -2.24 -9.88
N ILE A 165 -20.33 -2.31 -8.63
CA ILE A 165 -20.65 -3.59 -7.98
C ILE A 165 -22.15 -3.86 -8.05
N GLY A 166 -22.97 -2.93 -7.58
CA GLY A 166 -24.43 -3.12 -7.49
C GLY A 166 -25.12 -3.22 -8.85
N VAL A 167 -24.79 -2.32 -9.80
CA VAL A 167 -25.45 -2.27 -11.11
C VAL A 167 -24.69 -3.09 -12.16
N GLU A 168 -23.37 -2.97 -12.22
CA GLU A 168 -22.56 -3.61 -13.28
C GLU A 168 -21.93 -4.95 -12.87
N GLY A 169 -22.11 -5.38 -11.62
CA GLY A 169 -21.69 -6.71 -11.17
C GLY A 169 -20.18 -6.95 -11.22
N GLY A 170 -19.37 -5.90 -11.20
CA GLY A 170 -17.91 -5.92 -11.24
C GLY A 170 -17.30 -5.91 -12.64
N VAL A 171 -18.07 -5.57 -13.69
CA VAL A 171 -17.60 -5.52 -15.08
C VAL A 171 -17.43 -4.07 -15.52
N LEU A 172 -16.26 -3.73 -16.01
CA LEU A 172 -15.92 -2.39 -16.50
C LEU A 172 -15.99 -2.33 -18.03
N THR A 173 -16.53 -1.25 -18.57
CA THR A 173 -16.53 -0.98 -20.01
C THR A 173 -15.18 -0.39 -20.47
N ASP A 174 -14.97 -0.34 -21.80
CA ASP A 174 -13.79 0.32 -22.37
C ASP A 174 -13.73 1.82 -22.03
N MET A 175 -14.89 2.48 -21.90
CA MET A 175 -14.93 3.88 -21.47
C MET A 175 -14.52 4.03 -20.01
N ASP A 176 -14.96 3.13 -19.13
CA ASP A 176 -14.53 3.16 -17.72
C ASP A 176 -13.03 2.91 -17.64
N ARG A 177 -12.50 1.97 -18.41
CA ARG A 177 -11.05 1.73 -18.48
C ARG A 177 -10.28 2.96 -18.95
N ALA A 178 -10.83 3.78 -19.84
CA ALA A 178 -10.18 5.00 -20.31
C ALA A 178 -10.17 6.11 -19.25
N HIS A 179 -11.26 6.26 -18.49
CA HIS A 179 -11.44 7.41 -17.58
C HIS A 179 -11.07 7.16 -16.13
N LEU A 180 -11.23 5.94 -15.63
CA LEU A 180 -10.91 5.63 -14.24
C LEU A 180 -9.40 5.67 -13.99
N THR A 181 -9.02 6.19 -12.85
CA THR A 181 -7.63 6.24 -12.39
C THR A 181 -7.20 4.88 -11.83
N VAL A 182 -5.91 4.72 -11.53
CA VAL A 182 -5.44 3.52 -10.81
C VAL A 182 -6.11 3.40 -9.43
N SER A 183 -6.35 4.53 -8.75
CA SER A 183 -7.01 4.57 -7.44
C SER A 183 -8.45 4.09 -7.53
N ASP A 184 -9.20 4.56 -8.54
CA ASP A 184 -10.59 4.17 -8.76
C ASP A 184 -10.71 2.66 -8.98
N VAL A 185 -9.88 2.10 -9.88
CA VAL A 185 -9.92 0.66 -10.18
C VAL A 185 -9.47 -0.17 -8.98
N ALA A 186 -8.49 0.28 -8.20
CA ALA A 186 -8.09 -0.39 -6.97
C ALA A 186 -9.22 -0.40 -5.93
N GLU A 187 -9.96 0.69 -5.77
CA GLU A 187 -11.11 0.75 -4.86
C GLU A 187 -12.27 -0.14 -5.33
N ILE A 188 -12.57 -0.16 -6.64
CA ILE A 188 -13.56 -1.08 -7.22
C ILE A 188 -13.15 -2.54 -6.96
N TRP A 189 -11.86 -2.87 -7.13
CA TRP A 189 -11.34 -4.19 -6.80
C TRP A 189 -11.52 -4.54 -5.33
N ARG A 190 -11.16 -3.63 -4.41
CA ARG A 190 -11.36 -3.82 -2.98
C ARG A 190 -12.84 -4.05 -2.63
N LEU A 191 -13.74 -3.28 -3.25
CA LEU A 191 -15.19 -3.41 -3.06
C LEU A 191 -15.74 -4.74 -3.60
N LEU A 192 -15.26 -5.20 -4.76
CA LEU A 192 -15.64 -6.51 -5.30
C LEU A 192 -15.16 -7.64 -4.39
N LEU A 193 -13.94 -7.56 -3.86
CA LEU A 193 -13.44 -8.53 -2.87
C LEU A 193 -14.32 -8.56 -1.62
N TRP A 194 -14.69 -7.39 -1.10
CA TRP A 194 -15.59 -7.30 0.04
C TRP A 194 -16.96 -7.93 -0.25
N TYR A 195 -17.55 -7.63 -1.42
CA TYR A 195 -18.81 -8.23 -1.87
C TYR A 195 -18.73 -9.76 -1.98
N CYS A 196 -17.66 -10.29 -2.58
CA CYS A 196 -17.46 -11.73 -2.69
C CYS A 196 -17.34 -12.39 -1.31
N ASN A 197 -16.61 -11.76 -0.40
CA ASN A 197 -16.40 -12.30 0.94
C ASN A 197 -17.70 -12.27 1.78
N ALA A 198 -18.52 -11.23 1.61
CA ALA A 198 -19.83 -11.13 2.26
C ALA A 198 -20.83 -12.19 1.77
N ASN A 199 -20.71 -12.63 0.51
CA ASN A 199 -21.60 -13.62 -0.12
C ASN A 199 -20.99 -15.03 -0.20
N ALA A 200 -19.80 -15.25 0.35
CA ALA A 200 -19.04 -16.48 0.17
C ALA A 200 -19.84 -17.75 0.54
N GLU A 201 -20.67 -17.72 1.58
CA GLU A 201 -21.48 -18.88 1.99
C GLU A 201 -22.63 -19.21 1.02
N ASN A 202 -23.11 -18.22 0.28
CA ASN A 202 -24.26 -18.34 -0.63
C ASN A 202 -23.84 -18.55 -2.09
N ASP A 203 -22.62 -18.15 -2.46
CA ASP A 203 -22.13 -18.23 -3.85
C ASP A 203 -21.90 -19.68 -4.30
N THR A 204 -22.37 -19.98 -5.51
CA THR A 204 -22.03 -21.23 -6.22
C THR A 204 -20.57 -21.22 -6.68
N GLU A 205 -20.02 -22.39 -7.00
CA GLU A 205 -18.66 -22.48 -7.56
C GLU A 205 -18.51 -21.68 -8.86
N GLU A 206 -19.53 -21.71 -9.74
CA GLU A 206 -19.59 -20.91 -10.97
C GLU A 206 -19.55 -19.41 -10.68
N THR A 207 -20.35 -18.92 -9.72
CA THR A 207 -20.36 -17.50 -9.32
C THR A 207 -18.99 -17.07 -8.78
N ARG A 208 -18.34 -17.94 -7.98
CA ARG A 208 -16.99 -17.68 -7.46
C ARG A 208 -15.96 -17.62 -8.59
N GLU A 209 -16.05 -18.50 -9.58
CA GLU A 209 -15.16 -18.49 -10.74
C GLU A 209 -15.35 -17.24 -11.60
N GLU A 210 -16.61 -16.84 -11.86
CA GLU A 210 -16.92 -15.60 -12.57
C GLU A 210 -16.36 -14.38 -11.84
N ASN A 211 -16.59 -14.27 -10.54
CA ASN A 211 -16.08 -13.17 -9.72
C ASN A 211 -14.55 -13.16 -9.68
N PHE A 212 -13.92 -14.33 -9.64
CA PHE A 212 -12.47 -14.43 -9.71
C PHE A 212 -11.91 -13.95 -11.06
N ASN A 213 -12.61 -14.22 -12.17
CA ASN A 213 -12.23 -13.69 -13.48
C ASN A 213 -12.38 -12.17 -13.57
N LYS A 214 -13.45 -11.60 -12.98
CA LYS A 214 -13.61 -10.14 -12.87
C LYS A 214 -12.47 -9.51 -12.05
N ILE A 215 -12.11 -10.12 -10.93
CA ILE A 215 -10.96 -9.70 -10.11
C ILE A 215 -9.65 -9.74 -10.91
N ARG A 216 -9.39 -10.79 -11.71
CA ARG A 216 -8.21 -10.85 -12.57
C ARG A 216 -8.16 -9.71 -13.60
N THR A 217 -9.31 -9.34 -14.17
CA THR A 217 -9.41 -8.19 -15.07
C THR A 217 -9.06 -6.88 -14.34
N LEU A 218 -9.61 -6.68 -13.14
CA LEU A 218 -9.30 -5.51 -12.30
C LEU A 218 -7.81 -5.45 -11.92
N VAL A 219 -7.20 -6.57 -11.51
CA VAL A 219 -5.77 -6.69 -11.22
C VAL A 219 -4.93 -6.26 -12.43
N THR A 220 -5.30 -6.75 -13.62
CA THR A 220 -4.61 -6.41 -14.87
C THR A 220 -4.73 -4.92 -15.18
N MET A 221 -5.92 -4.34 -14.99
CA MET A 221 -6.15 -2.91 -15.20
C MET A 221 -5.36 -2.04 -14.22
N VAL A 222 -5.33 -2.40 -12.93
CA VAL A 222 -4.52 -1.70 -11.92
C VAL A 222 -3.04 -1.75 -12.28
N ARG A 223 -2.52 -2.93 -12.64
CA ARG A 223 -1.13 -3.08 -13.10
C ARG A 223 -0.83 -2.20 -14.31
N ASP A 224 -1.65 -2.28 -15.35
CA ASP A 224 -1.41 -1.54 -16.59
C ASP A 224 -1.42 -0.03 -16.32
N LYS A 225 -2.34 0.46 -15.48
CA LYS A 225 -2.42 1.88 -15.10
C LYS A 225 -1.29 2.31 -14.17
N LEU A 226 -0.85 1.44 -13.25
CA LEU A 226 0.26 1.69 -12.33
C LEU A 226 1.52 2.12 -13.08
N PHE A 227 1.86 1.42 -14.17
CA PHE A 227 3.05 1.73 -14.98
C PHE A 227 2.91 2.98 -15.86
N LEU A 228 1.72 3.56 -15.98
CA LEU A 228 1.49 4.79 -16.76
C LEU A 228 1.58 6.06 -15.92
N LEU A 229 1.55 5.94 -14.59
CA LEU A 229 1.64 7.08 -13.68
C LEU A 229 2.92 7.90 -13.91
N ASP A 230 2.91 9.17 -13.57
CA ASP A 230 4.13 9.99 -13.51
C ASP A 230 5.01 9.62 -12.33
N GLY A 231 4.41 9.10 -11.27
CA GLY A 231 5.13 8.51 -10.15
C GLY A 231 4.18 8.10 -9.04
N ILE A 232 4.71 7.46 -8.01
CA ILE A 232 3.93 6.89 -6.91
C ILE A 232 4.69 7.00 -5.60
N TYR A 233 4.00 7.05 -4.46
CA TYR A 233 4.67 6.96 -3.17
C TYR A 233 4.84 5.51 -2.75
N ALA A 234 6.02 5.16 -2.25
CA ALA A 234 6.28 3.90 -1.57
C ALA A 234 6.50 4.14 -0.08
N VAL A 235 6.04 3.21 0.76
CA VAL A 235 6.26 3.28 2.21
C VAL A 235 7.62 2.68 2.56
N TYR A 236 8.41 3.44 3.31
CA TYR A 236 9.74 3.07 3.81
C TYR A 236 9.75 2.95 5.32
N SER A 237 10.63 2.10 5.83
CA SER A 237 11.00 2.10 7.24
C SER A 237 12.07 3.17 7.46
N LYS A 238 11.83 4.12 8.37
CA LYS A 238 12.88 5.05 8.83
C LYS A 238 14.00 4.32 9.56
N LYS A 239 13.67 3.19 10.19
CA LYS A 239 14.59 2.38 10.99
C LYS A 239 15.61 1.65 10.13
N THR A 240 15.17 0.97 9.08
CA THR A 240 16.10 0.30 8.14
C THR A 240 16.57 1.26 7.04
N GLY A 241 15.79 2.29 6.72
CA GLY A 241 16.01 3.17 5.56
C GLY A 241 15.58 2.56 4.23
N GLU A 242 15.03 1.35 4.25
CA GLU A 242 14.65 0.51 3.11
C GLU A 242 13.12 0.45 2.97
N PRO A 243 12.57 0.03 1.81
CA PRO A 243 11.13 -0.18 1.62
C PRO A 243 10.56 -1.10 2.69
N TYR A 244 9.44 -0.70 3.30
CA TYR A 244 8.86 -1.47 4.40
C TYR A 244 8.18 -2.73 3.86
N LEU A 245 8.60 -3.89 4.36
CA LEU A 245 8.01 -5.19 4.04
C LEU A 245 6.81 -5.45 4.94
N PHE A 246 5.60 -5.30 4.39
CA PHE A 246 4.36 -5.62 5.08
C PHE A 246 4.06 -7.10 5.01
N THR A 247 3.96 -7.74 6.17
CA THR A 247 3.56 -9.13 6.32
C THR A 247 2.66 -9.27 7.54
N LYS A 248 1.80 -10.29 7.52
CA LYS A 248 0.93 -10.67 8.63
C LYS A 248 1.12 -12.15 8.93
N THR A 249 1.48 -12.44 10.16
CA THR A 249 1.50 -13.81 10.67
C THR A 249 0.19 -14.07 11.40
N THR A 250 -0.51 -15.15 11.03
CA THR A 250 -1.73 -15.60 11.70
C THR A 250 -1.59 -17.04 12.13
N THR A 251 -2.11 -17.36 13.29
CA THR A 251 -2.30 -18.74 13.74
C THR A 251 -3.50 -19.38 13.04
N THR A 252 -3.39 -20.67 12.78
CA THR A 252 -4.50 -21.52 12.33
C THR A 252 -4.94 -22.43 13.48
N ASP A 253 -6.10 -23.07 13.34
CA ASP A 253 -6.73 -23.93 14.35
C ASP A 253 -5.84 -25.07 14.91
N ASN A 254 -4.72 -25.37 14.26
CA ASN A 254 -3.75 -26.42 14.64
C ASN A 254 -2.43 -25.85 15.19
N ASP A 255 -2.40 -24.61 15.70
CA ASP A 255 -1.17 -23.91 16.13
C ASP A 255 -0.10 -23.78 15.01
N ASN A 256 -0.49 -24.00 13.74
CA ASN A 256 0.38 -23.72 12.61
C ASN A 256 0.33 -22.23 12.29
N TYR A 257 1.49 -21.62 12.10
CA TYR A 257 1.63 -20.23 11.73
C TYR A 257 1.71 -20.08 10.22
N ILE A 258 0.89 -19.18 9.68
CA ILE A 258 0.93 -18.78 8.27
C ILE A 258 1.35 -17.33 8.24
N THR A 259 2.48 -17.07 7.58
CA THR A 259 2.98 -15.72 7.32
C THR A 259 2.65 -15.35 5.88
N SER A 260 1.95 -14.22 5.69
CA SER A 260 1.66 -13.73 4.35
C SER A 260 2.95 -13.37 3.61
N PRO A 261 2.99 -13.49 2.28
CA PRO A 261 4.11 -12.98 1.49
C PRO A 261 4.41 -11.51 1.85
N PRO A 262 5.66 -11.13 2.16
CA PRO A 262 6.01 -9.75 2.44
C PRO A 262 5.88 -8.90 1.18
N MET A 263 5.21 -7.76 1.29
CA MET A 263 4.94 -6.86 0.16
C MET A 263 5.29 -5.42 0.50
N VAL A 264 5.73 -4.65 -0.49
CA VAL A 264 5.86 -3.20 -0.35
C VAL A 264 4.51 -2.52 -0.57
N HIS A 265 4.32 -1.33 0.02
CA HIS A 265 3.06 -0.58 -0.09
C HIS A 265 3.21 0.64 -0.97
N PHE A 266 2.37 0.73 -2.00
CA PHE A 266 2.22 1.87 -2.88
C PHE A 266 0.98 2.70 -2.59
N VAL A 267 1.15 4.00 -2.72
CA VAL A 267 0.12 5.02 -2.48
C VAL A 267 0.18 6.03 -3.61
N THR A 268 -0.97 6.30 -4.22
CA THR A 268 -1.11 7.34 -5.23
C THR A 268 -1.02 8.73 -4.59
N LYS A 269 -0.75 9.79 -5.37
CA LYS A 269 -0.66 11.14 -4.80
C LYS A 269 -1.99 11.54 -4.14
N ALA A 270 -3.11 11.14 -4.74
CA ALA A 270 -4.46 11.40 -4.26
C ALA A 270 -4.74 10.84 -2.85
N PHE A 271 -4.04 9.76 -2.46
CA PHE A 271 -4.22 9.08 -1.18
C PHE A 271 -3.07 9.31 -0.18
N LYS A 272 -2.13 10.19 -0.51
CA LYS A 272 -0.93 10.43 0.30
C LYS A 272 -1.26 10.89 1.71
N GLU A 273 -2.14 11.88 1.85
CA GLU A 273 -2.48 12.45 3.16
C GLU A 273 -3.29 11.46 4.00
N ASN A 274 -4.26 10.75 3.40
CA ASN A 274 -4.99 9.65 4.05
C ASN A 274 -4.06 8.60 4.68
N LEU A 275 -2.99 8.19 3.97
CA LEU A 275 -2.07 7.19 4.53
C LEU A 275 -1.09 7.80 5.54
N LYS A 276 -0.70 9.07 5.40
CA LYS A 276 0.08 9.73 6.46
C LYS A 276 -0.68 9.73 7.77
N GLU A 277 -1.95 10.14 7.75
CA GLU A 277 -2.83 10.14 8.93
C GLU A 277 -2.96 8.73 9.54
N GLN A 278 -3.17 7.71 8.70
CA GLN A 278 -3.24 6.32 9.18
C GLN A 278 -1.93 5.80 9.79
N ASN A 279 -0.79 6.38 9.41
CA ASN A 279 0.54 6.02 9.91
C ASN A 279 1.08 7.04 10.94
N GLU A 280 0.32 8.06 11.35
CA GLU A 280 0.79 9.06 12.32
C GLU A 280 1.22 8.42 13.64
N ASP A 281 0.54 7.35 14.04
CA ASP A 281 0.88 6.54 15.23
C ASP A 281 2.11 5.64 15.01
N THR A 282 2.64 5.56 13.80
CA THR A 282 3.80 4.72 13.43
C THR A 282 5.00 5.61 13.11
N GLU A 283 5.65 6.13 14.15
CA GLU A 283 6.79 7.05 14.03
C GLU A 283 7.93 6.53 13.10
N ASP A 284 8.00 5.21 12.91
CA ASP A 284 9.01 4.49 12.12
C ASP A 284 8.75 4.42 10.61
N LEU A 285 7.65 4.99 10.09
CA LEU A 285 7.33 4.96 8.66
C LEU A 285 7.46 6.32 7.97
N GLU A 286 7.84 6.30 6.70
CA GLU A 286 7.83 7.49 5.83
C GLU A 286 7.39 7.15 4.40
N LEU A 287 6.91 8.17 3.68
CA LEU A 287 6.58 8.07 2.26
C LEU A 287 7.69 8.67 1.42
N ARG A 288 8.24 7.90 0.48
CA ARG A 288 9.17 8.40 -0.53
C ARG A 288 8.53 8.34 -1.91
N TYR A 289 8.73 9.39 -2.69
CA TYR A 289 8.21 9.48 -4.05
C TYR A 289 9.13 8.73 -5.02
N ILE A 290 8.54 7.86 -5.82
CA ILE A 290 9.18 7.12 -6.91
C ILE A 290 8.74 7.77 -8.21
N ASP A 291 9.66 8.49 -8.84
CA ASP A 291 9.46 9.08 -10.17
C ASP A 291 9.48 7.98 -11.23
N ASN A 292 8.50 8.00 -12.14
CA ASN A 292 8.45 7.03 -13.24
C ASN A 292 9.32 7.44 -14.43
N GLY A 293 9.83 8.68 -14.44
CA GLY A 293 10.67 9.22 -15.51
C GLY A 293 9.91 9.44 -16.83
N GLU A 294 10.60 10.04 -17.79
CA GLU A 294 10.05 10.29 -19.13
C GLU A 294 9.83 8.99 -19.91
N ASP A 295 10.62 7.95 -19.65
CA ASP A 295 10.54 6.64 -20.30
C ASP A 295 9.50 5.69 -19.69
N LYS A 296 8.87 6.08 -18.58
CA LYS A 296 7.86 5.30 -17.83
C LYS A 296 8.37 3.97 -17.25
N GLU A 297 9.67 3.86 -17.02
CA GLU A 297 10.28 2.65 -16.45
C GLU A 297 10.70 2.80 -14.98
N GLY A 298 10.67 4.00 -14.39
CA GLY A 298 11.11 4.24 -13.02
C GLY A 298 10.36 3.40 -11.97
N ILE A 299 9.03 3.29 -12.08
CA ILE A 299 8.22 2.45 -11.19
C ILE A 299 8.56 0.97 -11.38
N ARG A 300 8.74 0.52 -12.63
CA ARG A 300 9.10 -0.89 -12.91
C ARG A 300 10.47 -1.22 -12.36
N ASN A 301 11.45 -0.34 -12.55
CA ASN A 301 12.81 -0.51 -12.04
C ASN A 301 12.83 -0.56 -10.52
N PHE A 302 12.05 0.30 -9.85
CA PHE A 302 11.87 0.24 -8.41
C PHE A 302 11.27 -1.11 -7.97
N ILE A 303 10.21 -1.61 -8.63
CA ILE A 303 9.63 -2.93 -8.29
C ILE A 303 10.66 -4.05 -8.51
N ARG A 304 11.45 -4.01 -9.59
CA ARG A 304 12.53 -4.98 -9.84
C ARG A 304 13.54 -4.96 -8.71
N GLU A 305 13.98 -3.78 -8.28
CA GLU A 305 14.95 -3.61 -7.19
C GLU A 305 14.43 -4.22 -5.88
N VAL A 306 13.23 -3.85 -5.44
CA VAL A 306 12.71 -4.33 -4.15
C VAL A 306 12.37 -5.83 -4.17
N VAL A 307 12.05 -6.39 -5.33
CA VAL A 307 11.79 -7.84 -5.46
C VAL A 307 13.09 -8.63 -5.49
N LEU A 308 14.04 -8.22 -6.34
CA LEU A 308 15.27 -8.98 -6.60
C LEU A 308 16.34 -8.75 -5.54
N LEU A 309 16.35 -7.58 -4.89
CA LEU A 309 17.37 -7.23 -3.90
C LEU A 309 16.81 -7.26 -2.47
N ASP A 310 15.61 -6.74 -2.24
CA ASP A 310 15.05 -6.63 -0.88
C ASP A 310 14.17 -7.83 -0.49
N GLY A 311 13.83 -8.65 -1.48
CA GLY A 311 13.02 -9.84 -1.30
C GLY A 311 11.54 -9.57 -1.06
N ALA A 312 11.00 -8.44 -1.51
CA ALA A 312 9.55 -8.28 -1.62
C ALA A 312 8.97 -9.37 -2.55
N GLN A 313 7.78 -9.87 -2.23
CA GLN A 313 7.07 -10.87 -3.03
C GLN A 313 5.91 -10.28 -3.83
N GLY A 314 5.80 -8.95 -3.84
CA GLY A 314 4.76 -8.23 -4.55
C GLY A 314 4.57 -6.83 -4.00
N VAL A 315 3.52 -6.20 -4.48
CA VAL A 315 3.13 -4.82 -4.16
C VAL A 315 1.67 -4.83 -3.73
N ARG A 316 1.36 -4.15 -2.63
CA ARG A 316 -0.01 -3.76 -2.29
C ARG A 316 -0.23 -2.29 -2.66
N ILE A 317 -1.42 -1.95 -3.13
CA ILE A 317 -1.75 -0.63 -3.71
C ILE A 317 -2.94 -0.07 -2.95
N LEU A 318 -2.77 1.05 -2.23
CA LEU A 318 -3.74 1.69 -1.32
C LEU A 318 -4.16 0.87 -0.09
N SER A 319 -4.38 -0.44 -0.21
CA SER A 319 -4.86 -1.30 0.87
C SER A 319 -4.20 -2.68 0.88
N GLU A 320 -4.32 -3.41 2.00
CA GLU A 320 -3.82 -4.79 2.11
C GLU A 320 -4.54 -5.80 1.19
N TYR A 321 -5.75 -5.48 0.73
CA TYR A 321 -6.58 -6.38 -0.08
C TYR A 321 -6.27 -6.30 -1.58
N THR A 322 -5.65 -5.20 -2.01
CA THR A 322 -5.36 -4.86 -3.40
C THR A 322 -3.88 -5.10 -3.67
N ALA A 323 -3.52 -6.38 -3.75
CA ALA A 323 -2.15 -6.86 -3.82
C ALA A 323 -1.84 -7.66 -5.09
N ILE A 324 -0.73 -7.33 -5.75
CA ILE A 324 -0.25 -7.98 -6.97
C ILE A 324 1.09 -8.65 -6.66
N ALA A 325 1.16 -9.96 -6.91
CA ALA A 325 2.38 -10.73 -6.75
C ALA A 325 3.46 -10.30 -7.77
N ALA A 326 4.73 -10.47 -7.41
CA ALA A 326 5.86 -10.03 -8.23
C ALA A 326 5.83 -10.61 -9.66
N GLU A 327 5.40 -11.86 -9.84
CA GLU A 327 5.27 -12.53 -11.14
C GLU A 327 4.25 -11.84 -12.06
N GLY A 328 3.32 -11.08 -11.50
CA GLY A 328 2.36 -10.28 -12.26
C GLY A 328 2.91 -8.91 -12.68
N LEU A 329 4.04 -8.47 -12.12
CA LEU A 329 4.57 -7.10 -12.25
C LEU A 329 5.87 -7.04 -13.05
N ILE A 330 6.75 -8.04 -12.88
CA ILE A 330 8.08 -8.06 -13.49
C ILE A 330 8.38 -9.41 -14.13
N GLU A 331 9.26 -9.39 -15.11
CA GLU A 331 9.90 -10.58 -15.64
C GLU A 331 11.16 -10.87 -14.82
N PHE A 332 11.19 -12.06 -14.20
CA PHE A 332 12.37 -12.53 -13.48
C PHE A 332 13.50 -12.85 -14.47
N PRO A 333 14.76 -12.53 -14.12
CA PRO A 333 15.90 -12.94 -14.92
C PRO A 333 15.93 -14.46 -15.14
N ASN A 334 16.20 -14.88 -16.37
CA ASN A 334 16.46 -16.28 -16.69
C ASN A 334 17.97 -16.49 -16.84
N TYR A 335 18.56 -17.24 -15.92
CA TYR A 335 19.99 -17.55 -15.90
C TYR A 335 20.30 -18.95 -16.48
N GLU A 336 19.35 -19.61 -17.13
CA GLU A 336 19.56 -20.91 -17.75
C GLU A 336 20.72 -20.86 -18.76
N GLY A 337 21.70 -21.74 -18.57
CA GLY A 337 22.89 -21.82 -19.42
C GLY A 337 24.01 -20.84 -19.06
N MET A 338 23.83 -19.97 -18.07
CA MET A 338 24.92 -19.17 -17.50
C MET A 338 25.76 -20.01 -16.53
N ARG A 339 27.04 -19.66 -16.39
CA ARG A 339 27.89 -20.22 -15.33
C ARG A 339 27.50 -19.58 -14.01
N ASP A 340 27.57 -20.31 -12.90
CA ASP A 340 27.21 -19.79 -11.56
C ASP A 340 27.92 -18.47 -11.21
N VAL A 341 29.18 -18.32 -11.63
CA VAL A 341 30.01 -17.12 -11.45
C VAL A 341 29.58 -15.90 -12.28
N ASP A 342 28.82 -16.11 -13.35
CA ASP A 342 28.29 -15.03 -14.20
C ASP A 342 26.89 -14.59 -13.74
N ILE A 343 26.24 -15.38 -12.89
CA ILE A 343 24.95 -15.02 -12.31
C ILE A 343 25.19 -13.85 -11.33
N PRO A 344 24.46 -12.73 -11.46
CA PRO A 344 24.54 -11.63 -10.51
C PRO A 344 24.32 -12.13 -9.07
N VAL A 345 25.16 -11.66 -8.16
CA VAL A 345 24.96 -11.94 -6.73
C VAL A 345 23.74 -11.15 -6.28
N GLU A 346 22.68 -11.89 -5.96
CA GLU A 346 21.40 -11.38 -5.46
C GLU A 346 20.94 -12.34 -4.35
N ASN A 347 20.81 -11.84 -3.11
CA ASN A 347 20.35 -12.66 -1.99
C ASN A 347 18.98 -12.17 -1.42
N PRO A 348 17.91 -12.07 -2.23
CA PRO A 348 16.64 -11.51 -1.78
C PRO A 348 16.02 -12.29 -0.62
N GLY A 349 16.22 -13.61 -0.55
CA GLY A 349 15.77 -14.44 0.57
C GLY A 349 16.41 -14.02 1.89
N LEU A 350 17.73 -13.81 1.89
CA LEU A 350 18.47 -13.36 3.06
C LEU A 350 18.07 -11.94 3.48
N VAL A 351 18.02 -11.02 2.51
CA VAL A 351 17.69 -9.61 2.76
C VAL A 351 16.28 -9.47 3.30
N ARG A 352 15.30 -10.22 2.77
CA ARG A 352 13.93 -10.26 3.30
C ARG A 352 13.89 -10.49 4.81
N TRP A 353 14.54 -11.56 5.28
CA TRP A 353 14.50 -11.90 6.70
C TRP A 353 15.32 -10.93 7.55
N MET A 354 16.42 -10.41 7.00
CA MET A 354 17.21 -9.35 7.63
C MET A 354 16.39 -8.08 7.84
N LEU A 355 15.65 -7.62 6.82
CA LEU A 355 14.77 -6.46 6.91
C LEU A 355 13.58 -6.70 7.84
N LEU A 356 12.96 -7.89 7.81
CA LEU A 356 11.87 -8.23 8.74
C LEU A 356 12.35 -8.23 10.20
N LEU A 357 13.54 -8.75 10.49
CA LEU A 357 14.18 -8.67 11.81
C LEU A 357 14.46 -7.21 12.21
N GLY A 358 15.02 -6.41 11.29
CA GLY A 358 15.28 -4.99 11.50
C GLY A 358 14.02 -4.20 11.85
N GLN A 359 12.96 -4.38 11.06
CA GLN A 359 11.64 -3.79 11.27
C GLN A 359 11.05 -4.21 12.62
N LEU A 360 11.04 -5.52 12.92
CA LEU A 360 10.53 -6.06 14.19
C LEU A 360 11.27 -5.46 15.40
N GLY A 361 12.58 -5.28 15.28
CA GLY A 361 13.42 -4.75 16.34
C GLY A 361 13.60 -5.70 17.50
N LYS A 362 13.95 -5.11 18.65
CA LYS A 362 14.08 -5.87 19.89
C LYS A 362 12.69 -6.38 20.30
N PRO A 363 12.50 -7.70 20.47
CA PRO A 363 11.24 -8.23 20.92
C PRO A 363 10.98 -7.81 22.38
N ASP A 364 9.78 -7.32 22.64
CA ASP A 364 9.30 -6.84 23.95
C ASP A 364 7.96 -7.48 24.37
N THR A 365 7.41 -8.37 23.53
CA THR A 365 6.21 -9.16 23.80
C THR A 365 6.45 -10.62 23.39
N PRO A 366 5.71 -11.59 23.97
CA PRO A 366 5.82 -13.00 23.58
C PRO A 366 5.56 -13.25 22.08
N GLU A 367 4.65 -12.48 21.48
CA GLU A 367 4.40 -12.56 20.03
C GLU A 367 5.61 -12.10 19.22
N LYS A 368 6.25 -10.99 19.59
CA LYS A 368 7.47 -10.54 18.91
C LYS A 368 8.65 -11.48 19.16
N GLU A 369 8.76 -12.09 20.34
CA GLU A 369 9.78 -13.12 20.61
C GLU A 369 9.63 -14.30 19.67
N PHE A 370 8.40 -14.81 19.52
CA PHE A 370 8.09 -15.88 18.57
C PHE A 370 8.43 -15.49 17.12
N LEU A 371 8.00 -14.31 16.67
CA LEU A 371 8.31 -13.82 15.31
C LEU A 371 9.81 -13.66 15.09
N HIS A 372 10.53 -13.15 16.09
CA HIS A 372 11.97 -12.99 16.04
C HIS A 372 12.67 -14.34 15.87
N GLU A 373 12.31 -15.35 16.66
CA GLU A 373 12.86 -16.71 16.54
C GLU A 373 12.57 -17.32 15.17
N MET A 374 11.34 -17.19 14.68
CA MET A 374 10.93 -17.68 13.36
C MET A 374 11.71 -16.98 12.23
N TYR A 375 11.79 -15.65 12.24
CA TYR A 375 12.52 -14.90 11.22
C TYR A 375 14.03 -15.18 11.29
N PHE A 376 14.59 -15.32 12.49
CA PHE A 376 16.01 -15.65 12.67
C PHE A 376 16.33 -17.06 12.16
N TYR A 377 15.44 -18.02 12.33
CA TYR A 377 15.57 -19.36 11.75
C TYR A 377 15.66 -19.30 10.23
N PHE A 378 14.71 -18.64 9.55
CA PHE A 378 14.74 -18.50 8.10
C PHE A 378 15.91 -17.65 7.58
N PHE A 379 16.30 -16.60 8.31
CA PHE A 379 17.54 -15.85 8.04
C PHE A 379 18.75 -16.80 8.04
N GLY A 380 18.84 -17.69 9.04
CA GLY A 380 19.89 -18.68 9.12
C GLY A 380 19.91 -19.67 7.95
N GLN A 381 18.74 -20.16 7.51
CA GLN A 381 18.62 -21.01 6.32
C GLN A 381 19.18 -20.33 5.08
N GLU A 382 18.80 -19.07 4.85
CA GLU A 382 19.25 -18.30 3.69
C GLU A 382 20.75 -17.96 3.80
N LEU A 383 21.24 -17.63 5.00
CA LEU A 383 22.64 -17.28 5.25
C LEU A 383 23.59 -18.44 4.87
N LEU A 384 23.22 -19.67 5.17
CA LEU A 384 24.06 -20.86 4.93
C LEU A 384 24.29 -21.19 3.45
N LYS A 385 23.42 -20.71 2.55
CA LYS A 385 23.52 -20.94 1.10
C LYS A 385 23.90 -19.68 0.30
N SER A 386 24.01 -18.53 0.96
CA SER A 386 24.26 -17.25 0.30
C SER A 386 25.72 -17.08 -0.13
N THR A 387 25.92 -16.46 -1.28
CA THR A 387 27.23 -15.97 -1.75
C THR A 387 27.26 -14.46 -1.64
N PHE A 388 28.36 -13.88 -1.20
CA PHE A 388 28.48 -12.45 -0.94
C PHE A 388 29.57 -11.80 -1.77
N ILE A 389 29.45 -10.49 -1.97
CA ILE A 389 30.50 -9.66 -2.54
C ILE A 389 31.33 -9.07 -1.40
N ILE A 390 32.63 -9.35 -1.40
CA ILE A 390 33.61 -8.77 -0.48
C ILE A 390 34.38 -7.67 -1.24
N PRO A 391 34.37 -6.42 -0.77
CA PRO A 391 35.16 -5.36 -1.39
C PRO A 391 36.65 -5.66 -1.30
N MET A 392 37.31 -5.67 -2.45
CA MET A 392 38.73 -5.89 -2.60
C MET A 392 39.36 -4.80 -3.46
N ARG A 393 40.58 -4.38 -3.14
CA ARG A 393 41.43 -3.55 -3.98
C ARG A 393 42.76 -4.24 -4.19
N THR A 394 43.07 -4.62 -5.42
CA THR A 394 44.35 -5.28 -5.73
C THR A 394 45.47 -4.28 -5.99
N HIS A 395 46.69 -4.62 -5.56
CA HIS A 395 47.90 -3.85 -5.87
C HIS A 395 48.64 -4.51 -7.04
N GLY A 396 48.22 -4.19 -8.26
CA GLY A 396 48.80 -4.74 -9.50
C GLY A 396 47.74 -5.12 -10.53
N GLU A 397 48.15 -5.84 -11.58
CA GLU A 397 47.21 -6.37 -12.58
C GLU A 397 46.38 -7.52 -11.98
N ILE A 398 45.06 -7.42 -12.12
CA ILE A 398 44.12 -8.46 -11.71
C ILE A 398 44.30 -9.66 -12.65
N PRO A 399 44.55 -10.88 -12.14
CA PRO A 399 44.62 -12.06 -12.99
C PRO A 399 43.29 -12.28 -13.73
N GLU A 400 43.36 -12.66 -15.00
CA GLU A 400 42.16 -13.06 -15.74
C GLU A 400 41.55 -14.32 -15.11
N ALA A 401 40.22 -14.33 -15.04
CA ALA A 401 39.47 -15.49 -14.60
C ALA A 401 39.60 -16.63 -15.63
N ASN A 402 39.63 -17.87 -15.17
CA ASN A 402 39.68 -19.03 -16.07
C ASN A 402 38.32 -19.30 -16.76
N GLU A 403 38.24 -20.38 -17.53
CA GLU A 403 37.02 -20.82 -18.23
C GLU A 403 35.81 -21.07 -17.30
N ASN A 404 36.05 -21.29 -16.01
CA ASN A 404 35.03 -21.45 -14.97
C ASN A 404 34.80 -20.16 -14.15
N GLY A 405 35.35 -19.02 -14.59
CA GLY A 405 35.30 -17.72 -13.92
C GLY A 405 36.03 -17.66 -12.57
N VAL A 406 36.90 -18.63 -12.28
CA VAL A 406 37.72 -18.65 -11.06
C VAL A 406 39.01 -17.88 -11.31
N THR A 407 39.28 -16.91 -10.44
CA THR A 407 40.54 -16.15 -10.45
C THR A 407 41.50 -16.77 -9.44
N SER A 408 42.71 -17.13 -9.89
CA SER A 408 43.78 -17.63 -9.01
C SER A 408 44.83 -16.54 -8.81
N PHE A 409 45.03 -16.12 -7.56
CA PHE A 409 46.04 -15.14 -7.21
C PHE A 409 47.44 -15.77 -7.23
N LYS A 410 48.42 -15.04 -7.81
CA LYS A 410 49.82 -15.47 -7.80
C LYS A 410 50.42 -15.27 -6.41
N GLU A 411 51.37 -16.13 -6.04
CA GLU A 411 52.13 -16.00 -4.80
C GLU A 411 52.81 -14.62 -4.72
N GLY A 412 52.67 -13.93 -3.58
CA GLY A 412 53.20 -12.58 -3.36
C GLY A 412 52.28 -11.43 -3.82
N MET A 413 51.11 -11.73 -4.40
CA MET A 413 50.11 -10.70 -4.70
C MET A 413 49.54 -10.10 -3.41
N THR A 414 49.40 -8.78 -3.39
CA THR A 414 48.84 -8.05 -2.25
C THR A 414 47.55 -7.36 -2.64
N PHE A 415 46.60 -7.32 -1.71
CA PHE A 415 45.31 -6.69 -1.89
C PHE A 415 44.81 -6.17 -0.54
N ASP A 416 43.99 -5.14 -0.60
CA ASP A 416 43.26 -4.61 0.54
C ASP A 416 41.85 -5.18 0.53
N LEU A 417 41.32 -5.52 1.71
CA LEU A 417 39.91 -5.81 1.90
C LEU A 417 39.28 -4.71 2.74
N ALA A 418 38.01 -4.40 2.48
CA ALA A 418 37.29 -3.45 3.31
C ALA A 418 36.97 -4.05 4.68
N MET A 419 37.57 -3.48 5.73
CA MET A 419 37.40 -3.89 7.12
C MET A 419 37.05 -2.71 8.01
N VAL A 420 36.41 -3.01 9.14
CA VAL A 420 36.15 -2.08 10.26
C VAL A 420 36.50 -2.76 11.59
N ASP A 421 36.40 -2.05 12.71
CA ASP A 421 36.62 -2.63 14.03
C ASP A 421 35.61 -3.75 14.32
N GLY A 422 36.13 -4.88 14.81
CA GLY A 422 35.31 -6.03 15.20
C GLY A 422 34.76 -5.93 16.63
N ARG A 423 33.84 -6.84 16.98
CA ARG A 423 33.21 -6.94 18.30
C ARG A 423 33.79 -8.10 19.10
N GLU A 424 33.93 -9.26 18.47
CA GLU A 424 34.59 -10.43 19.06
C GLU A 424 36.04 -10.55 18.58
N LYS A 425 36.31 -10.13 17.34
CA LYS A 425 37.65 -10.11 16.73
C LYS A 425 38.15 -8.69 16.57
N GLU A 426 39.44 -8.53 16.24
CA GLU A 426 40.04 -7.20 16.05
C GLU A 426 39.38 -6.46 14.87
N GLN A 427 39.06 -7.18 13.81
CA GLN A 427 38.48 -6.62 12.59
C GLN A 427 37.25 -7.41 12.14
N ALA A 428 36.32 -6.69 11.49
CA ALA A 428 35.18 -7.24 10.80
C ALA A 428 35.26 -6.91 9.30
N LEU A 429 35.03 -7.90 8.44
CA LEU A 429 34.96 -7.74 7.00
C LEU A 429 33.58 -7.27 6.55
N MET A 430 33.54 -6.39 5.54
CA MET A 430 32.30 -5.95 4.94
C MET A 430 31.86 -6.90 3.81
N PHE A 431 30.61 -7.35 3.88
CA PHE A 431 29.99 -8.27 2.94
C PHE A 431 28.74 -7.60 2.35
N PHE A 432 28.49 -7.79 1.07
CA PHE A 432 27.32 -7.26 0.37
C PHE A 432 26.48 -8.37 -0.24
N THR A 433 25.17 -8.19 -0.14
CA THR A 433 24.18 -9.13 -0.70
C THR A 433 23.95 -8.96 -2.19
N ASP A 434 24.37 -7.82 -2.73
CA ASP A 434 24.15 -7.42 -4.12
C ASP A 434 25.13 -6.34 -4.58
N TRP A 435 25.26 -6.23 -5.91
CA TRP A 435 26.16 -5.26 -6.54
C TRP A 435 25.71 -3.81 -6.35
N LEU A 436 24.42 -3.53 -6.24
CA LEU A 436 23.91 -2.16 -6.09
C LEU A 436 24.39 -1.54 -4.78
N ARG A 437 24.16 -2.21 -3.64
CA ARG A 437 24.61 -1.76 -2.32
C ARG A 437 26.13 -1.69 -2.21
N PHE A 438 26.82 -2.65 -2.82
CA PHE A 438 28.27 -2.62 -2.91
C PHE A 438 28.78 -1.37 -3.64
N ARG A 439 28.24 -1.09 -4.84
CA ARG A 439 28.64 0.04 -5.67
C ARG A 439 28.26 1.39 -5.07
N GLN A 440 27.10 1.50 -4.42
CA GLN A 440 26.72 2.72 -3.71
C GLN A 440 27.72 3.11 -2.62
N LYS A 441 28.32 2.13 -1.93
CA LYS A 441 29.28 2.40 -0.85
C LYS A 441 30.72 2.56 -1.33
N PHE A 442 31.17 1.73 -2.27
CA PHE A 442 32.59 1.64 -2.66
C PHE A 442 32.91 2.20 -4.06
N GLY A 443 31.89 2.47 -4.88
CA GLY A 443 32.07 2.95 -6.26
C GLY A 443 32.68 1.89 -7.19
N GLU A 444 33.15 2.34 -8.35
CA GLU A 444 33.70 1.49 -9.41
C GLU A 444 35.17 1.08 -9.18
N GLU A 445 35.90 1.81 -8.32
CA GLU A 445 37.33 1.56 -8.09
C GLU A 445 37.63 0.26 -7.32
N TRP A 446 36.64 -0.21 -6.55
CA TRP A 446 36.74 -1.46 -5.81
C TRP A 446 36.27 -2.64 -6.64
N GLN A 447 36.93 -3.77 -6.48
CA GLN A 447 36.52 -5.05 -7.05
C GLN A 447 35.67 -5.85 -6.06
N GLY A 448 34.84 -6.74 -6.58
CA GLY A 448 34.04 -7.67 -5.78
C GLY A 448 34.64 -9.06 -5.81
N LEU A 449 35.03 -9.58 -4.65
CA LEU A 449 35.41 -10.98 -4.48
C LEU A 449 34.18 -11.78 -4.00
N MET A 450 33.76 -12.78 -4.77
CA MET A 450 32.58 -13.59 -4.46
C MET A 450 32.93 -14.77 -3.55
N GLN A 451 32.37 -14.82 -2.35
CA GLN A 451 32.64 -15.90 -1.38
C GLN A 451 31.43 -16.22 -0.48
N PRO A 452 31.31 -17.47 0.01
CA PRO A 452 30.43 -17.78 1.14
C PRO A 452 30.97 -17.15 2.44
N ILE A 453 30.11 -17.03 3.45
CA ILE A 453 30.47 -16.36 4.72
C ILE A 453 31.50 -17.14 5.56
N ASP A 454 31.50 -18.46 5.49
CA ASP A 454 32.24 -19.30 6.44
C ASP A 454 33.75 -19.31 6.25
N GLY A 455 34.23 -19.02 5.03
CA GLY A 455 35.66 -18.94 4.73
C GLY A 455 36.42 -17.87 5.51
N ASN A 456 35.73 -16.85 6.02
CA ASN A 456 36.35 -15.68 6.67
C ASN A 456 36.15 -15.63 8.19
N LEU A 457 35.11 -16.30 8.68
CA LEU A 457 34.68 -16.22 10.08
C LEU A 457 35.69 -16.78 11.08
N ALA A 458 36.67 -17.59 10.66
CA ALA A 458 37.75 -18.04 11.53
C ALA A 458 38.74 -16.92 11.90
N LEU A 459 38.87 -15.89 11.06
CA LEU A 459 39.86 -14.82 11.21
C LEU A 459 39.23 -13.46 11.55
N HIS A 460 38.05 -13.17 11.01
CA HIS A 460 37.38 -11.87 11.15
C HIS A 460 35.91 -12.05 11.50
N ASP A 461 35.34 -11.05 12.18
CA ASP A 461 33.88 -10.91 12.23
C ASP A 461 33.35 -10.50 10.85
N VAL A 462 32.04 -10.56 10.62
CA VAL A 462 31.43 -10.18 9.34
C VAL A 462 30.30 -9.19 9.55
N ILE A 463 30.26 -8.15 8.71
CA ILE A 463 29.16 -7.20 8.61
C ILE A 463 28.53 -7.33 7.23
N ILE A 464 27.30 -7.80 7.17
CA ILE A 464 26.48 -7.88 5.95
C ILE A 464 25.74 -6.55 5.78
N ASN A 465 25.84 -5.95 4.59
CA ASN A 465 25.20 -4.69 4.22
C ASN A 465 25.44 -3.56 5.24
N GLY A 466 26.69 -3.35 5.66
CA GLY A 466 27.06 -2.28 6.59
C GLY A 466 26.99 -0.88 5.98
N THR A 467 25.86 -0.46 5.41
CA THR A 467 25.68 0.79 4.64
C THR A 467 25.37 2.03 5.49
N GLY A 468 25.31 1.90 6.83
CA GLY A 468 25.12 3.02 7.74
C GLY A 468 23.85 2.93 8.60
N ASN A 469 22.90 2.06 8.22
CA ASN A 469 21.74 1.71 9.04
C ASN A 469 21.93 0.29 9.60
N PRO A 470 22.30 0.13 10.89
CA PRO A 470 22.53 -1.18 11.51
C PRO A 470 21.36 -2.16 11.34
N GLU A 471 20.13 -1.64 11.32
CA GLU A 471 18.90 -2.42 11.22
C GLU A 471 18.60 -2.94 9.81
N ALA A 472 19.27 -2.43 8.78
CA ALA A 472 19.22 -2.97 7.42
C ALA A 472 20.32 -4.02 7.15
N GLY A 473 21.25 -4.21 8.09
CA GLY A 473 22.38 -5.11 7.96
C GLY A 473 22.37 -6.20 9.04
N ALA A 474 23.42 -7.02 9.03
CA ALA A 474 23.62 -8.03 10.06
C ALA A 474 25.09 -8.10 10.49
N TYR A 475 25.31 -8.31 11.79
CA TYR A 475 26.62 -8.55 12.36
C TYR A 475 26.74 -10.03 12.74
N ILE A 476 27.65 -10.75 12.08
CA ILE A 476 27.80 -12.20 12.24
C ILE A 476 29.19 -12.50 12.80
N THR A 477 29.20 -13.20 13.93
CA THR A 477 30.41 -13.75 14.54
C THR A 477 30.47 -15.25 14.31
N GLU A 478 31.65 -15.83 14.51
CA GLU A 478 31.85 -17.28 14.43
C GLU A 478 30.91 -18.05 15.38
N SER A 479 30.66 -17.49 16.57
CA SER A 479 29.73 -18.08 17.55
C SER A 479 28.29 -18.11 17.03
N ILE A 480 27.80 -16.98 16.50
CA ILE A 480 26.44 -16.87 15.93
C ILE A 480 26.28 -17.84 14.77
N PHE A 481 27.26 -17.87 13.86
CA PHE A 481 27.21 -18.72 12.68
C PHE A 481 27.23 -20.22 13.03
N ASN A 482 28.02 -20.63 14.02
CA ASN A 482 28.01 -22.01 14.50
C ASN A 482 26.67 -22.41 15.14
N LYS A 483 26.03 -21.51 15.89
CA LYS A 483 24.66 -21.76 16.41
C LYS A 483 23.65 -21.93 15.28
N ILE A 484 23.73 -21.12 14.23
CA ILE A 484 22.90 -21.27 13.03
C ILE A 484 23.15 -22.64 12.37
N LYS A 485 24.41 -23.04 12.17
CA LYS A 485 24.76 -24.37 11.63
C LYS A 485 24.19 -25.51 12.49
N GLU A 486 24.27 -25.42 13.81
CA GLU A 486 23.76 -26.43 14.73
C GLU A 486 22.22 -26.53 14.72
N ALA A 487 21.53 -25.40 14.65
CA ALA A 487 20.06 -25.38 14.57
C ALA A 487 19.56 -26.11 13.31
N HIS A 488 20.21 -25.87 12.16
CA HIS A 488 19.78 -26.43 10.87
C HIS A 488 20.29 -27.86 10.61
N LYS A 489 21.30 -28.34 11.34
CA LYS A 489 21.74 -29.74 11.29
C LYS A 489 20.71 -30.72 11.85
N LYS A 490 19.75 -30.25 12.65
CA LYS A 490 18.71 -31.11 13.25
C LYS A 490 17.55 -31.40 12.29
N ASP A 491 17.45 -30.63 11.21
CA ASP A 491 16.34 -30.68 10.25
C ASP A 491 16.75 -31.27 8.88
N ALA A 492 18.03 -31.64 8.72
CA ALA A 492 18.61 -32.32 7.55
C ALA A 492 18.87 -33.80 7.87
#